data_AF-A0A9J7HX01-F1
#
_entry.id   AF-A0A9J7HX01-F1
#
_cell.length_a   1.000
_cell.length_b   1.000
_cell.length_c   1.000
_cell.angle_alpha   90.00
_cell.angle_beta   90.00
_cell.angle_gamma   90.00
#
_symmetry.space_group_name_H-M   'P 1'
#
loop_
_entity.id
_entity.type
_entity.pdbx_description
1 polymer ?
#
loop_
_entity_poly.entity_id
_entity_poly.type
_entity_poly.pdbx_seq_one_letter_code
_entity_poly.pdbx_strand_id
1 'polypeptide(L)'
;MSTISSTALKEKFTELSLISLLCSCMHNDKDEVIKYGDMQVKQLDKSGKAFEVVIKPPSKDASEVKLSSPPRSPTCLDAKTIQEKLEKAEERRKSMEAETLKKLAKEREHQTEVLSKAAEVEAAFAKKAQEELKKKQELYEQNQQAQRQAKIERLKEMEKHAEEVRRNKKEFATSG
;
A
#
# COMPACT_ATOMS: atom_id res chain seq x y z
N MET A 1 -32.08 44.95 -88.91
CA MET A 1 -31.39 44.70 -90.19
C MET A 1 -30.18 43.82 -89.90
N SER A 2 -30.15 42.67 -90.58
CA SER A 2 -29.00 41.83 -90.95
C SER A 2 -28.01 41.35 -89.88
N THR A 3 -28.15 40.07 -89.57
CA THR A 3 -27.16 39.14 -89.02
C THR A 3 -25.95 38.95 -89.96
N ILE A 4 -24.72 38.90 -89.44
CA ILE A 4 -23.59 38.17 -90.04
C ILE A 4 -22.83 37.39 -88.96
N SER A 5 -22.40 36.19 -89.32
CA SER A 5 -22.14 34.98 -88.51
C SER A 5 -20.72 34.85 -87.93
N SER A 6 -20.63 34.01 -86.89
CA SER A 6 -19.54 33.70 -85.95
C SER A 6 -18.49 32.67 -86.44
N THR A 7 -18.20 32.51 -87.73
CA THR A 7 -17.43 31.32 -88.18
C THR A 7 -16.37 31.55 -89.26
N ALA A 8 -15.62 32.66 -89.23
CA ALA A 8 -14.50 32.83 -90.17
C ALA A 8 -13.42 33.81 -89.69
N LEU A 9 -12.60 33.39 -88.71
CA LEU A 9 -11.18 33.81 -88.58
C LEU A 9 -10.48 32.98 -87.49
N LYS A 10 -10.71 31.67 -87.54
CA LYS A 10 -10.16 30.65 -86.64
C LYS A 10 -8.88 30.01 -87.19
N GLU A 11 -8.14 30.68 -88.09
CA GLU A 11 -7.09 30.02 -88.90
C GLU A 11 -5.80 30.83 -89.19
N LYS A 12 -5.53 31.96 -88.54
CA LYS A 12 -4.31 32.76 -88.83
C LYS A 12 -3.55 33.32 -87.61
N PHE A 13 -3.82 32.84 -86.40
CA PHE A 13 -3.05 33.21 -85.20
C PHE A 13 -2.28 32.03 -84.58
N THR A 14 -2.03 30.99 -85.38
CA THR A 14 -1.20 29.82 -85.06
C THR A 14 0.27 30.01 -85.45
N GLU A 15 0.70 31.24 -85.66
CA GLU A 15 2.10 31.54 -85.99
C GLU A 15 2.44 32.79 -85.17
N LEU A 16 3.44 32.65 -84.30
CA LEU A 16 4.07 33.67 -83.45
C LEU A 16 3.52 33.78 -82.02
N SER A 17 4.30 33.18 -81.10
CA SER A 17 4.64 33.77 -79.81
C SER A 17 3.68 33.57 -78.62
N LEU A 18 3.27 32.33 -78.33
CA LEU A 18 2.81 31.95 -76.98
C LEU A 18 3.39 30.63 -76.45
N ILE A 19 4.17 29.88 -77.24
CA ILE A 19 4.86 28.65 -76.79
C ILE A 19 6.20 28.97 -76.09
N SER A 20 6.72 30.20 -76.19
CA SER A 20 7.95 30.64 -75.50
C SER A 20 7.71 31.25 -74.11
N LEU A 21 6.45 31.39 -73.67
CA LEU A 21 6.10 32.05 -72.40
C LEU A 21 5.35 31.14 -71.41
N LEU A 22 4.95 29.93 -71.81
CA LEU A 22 4.45 28.92 -70.89
C LEU A 22 5.41 27.74 -70.86
N CYS A 23 6.13 27.64 -69.75
CA CYS A 23 6.67 26.42 -69.12
C CYS A 23 8.19 26.46 -68.89
N SER A 24 8.60 27.15 -67.82
CA SER A 24 9.86 26.86 -67.10
C SER A 24 9.83 25.50 -66.37
N CYS A 25 8.78 24.70 -66.60
CA CYS A 25 8.50 23.44 -65.93
C CYS A 25 8.62 22.23 -66.87
N MET A 26 9.47 22.28 -67.91
CA MET A 26 9.98 21.08 -68.56
C MET A 26 11.32 20.70 -67.92
N HIS A 27 11.31 20.48 -66.59
CA HIS A 27 12.43 19.83 -65.93
C HIS A 27 12.38 18.35 -66.31
N ASN A 28 13.43 17.89 -66.98
CA ASN A 28 13.63 16.49 -67.35
C ASN A 28 13.30 15.57 -66.17
N ASP A 29 12.35 14.64 -66.37
CA ASP A 29 12.00 13.57 -65.44
C ASP A 29 13.11 12.52 -65.34
N LYS A 30 14.24 12.90 -64.76
CA LYS A 30 15.30 11.98 -64.38
C LYS A 30 15.75 12.35 -62.97
N ASP A 31 15.72 11.40 -62.05
CA ASP A 31 16.31 11.55 -60.71
C ASP A 31 17.76 12.03 -60.88
N GLU A 32 18.01 13.32 -60.66
CA GLU A 32 19.30 13.94 -60.98
C GLU A 32 20.31 13.60 -59.89
N VAL A 33 20.96 12.44 -60.04
CA VAL A 33 22.15 12.10 -59.25
C VAL A 33 23.32 12.88 -59.83
N ILE A 34 23.68 13.99 -59.19
CA ILE A 34 24.80 14.81 -59.61
C ILE A 34 26.08 14.21 -59.01
N LYS A 35 27.04 13.87 -59.87
CA LYS A 35 28.34 13.30 -59.47
C LYS A 35 29.43 14.36 -59.58
N TYR A 36 30.09 14.65 -58.45
CA TYR A 36 31.25 15.52 -58.36
C TYR A 36 32.45 14.70 -57.84
N GLY A 37 33.27 14.18 -58.75
CA GLY A 37 34.35 13.25 -58.39
C GLY A 37 33.82 12.02 -57.65
N ASP A 38 34.32 11.76 -56.44
CA ASP A 38 33.87 10.66 -55.58
C ASP A 38 32.54 10.93 -54.87
N MET A 39 32.04 12.18 -54.89
CA MET A 39 30.81 12.58 -54.22
C MET A 39 29.59 12.42 -55.13
N GLN A 40 28.56 11.72 -54.64
CA GLN A 40 27.26 11.57 -55.32
C GLN A 40 26.19 12.27 -54.49
N VAL A 41 25.46 13.20 -55.11
CA VAL A 41 24.35 13.93 -54.47
C VAL A 41 23.05 13.52 -55.14
N LYS A 42 22.12 12.95 -54.37
CA LYS A 42 20.78 12.58 -54.82
C LYS A 42 19.75 13.48 -54.12
N GLN A 43 18.96 14.21 -54.88
CA GLN A 43 17.89 15.01 -54.30
C GLN A 43 16.78 14.09 -53.76
N LEU A 44 16.36 14.31 -52.51
CA LEU A 44 15.31 13.51 -51.86
C LEU A 44 13.93 14.12 -52.12
N ASP A 45 13.80 15.43 -51.94
CA ASP A 45 12.54 16.14 -52.14
C ASP A 45 12.75 17.38 -53.02
N LYS A 46 11.81 17.58 -53.95
CA LYS A 46 11.79 18.74 -54.86
C LYS A 46 11.11 19.98 -54.26
N SER A 47 10.40 19.82 -53.14
CA SER A 47 9.68 20.89 -52.43
C SER A 47 10.56 21.69 -51.44
N GLY A 48 11.85 21.33 -51.34
CA GLY A 48 12.82 21.97 -50.45
C GLY A 48 14.26 21.65 -50.88
N LYS A 49 15.24 21.95 -50.01
CA LYS A 49 16.66 21.65 -50.26
C LYS A 49 17.10 20.40 -49.48
N ALA A 50 16.47 19.26 -49.72
CA ALA A 50 16.83 17.99 -49.09
C ALA A 50 17.57 17.07 -50.08
N PHE A 51 18.73 16.57 -49.67
CA PHE A 51 19.58 15.74 -50.52
C PHE A 51 20.37 14.72 -49.68
N GLU A 52 20.58 13.55 -50.28
CA GLU A 52 21.47 12.50 -49.78
C GLU A 52 22.85 12.67 -50.42
N VAL A 53 23.90 12.79 -49.61
CA VAL A 53 25.29 12.86 -50.09
C VAL A 53 26.02 11.57 -49.74
N VAL A 54 26.47 10.87 -50.77
CA VAL A 54 27.32 9.68 -50.63
C VAL A 54 28.73 10.04 -51.09
N ILE A 55 29.65 10.21 -50.14
CA ILE A 55 31.07 10.54 -50.40
C ILE A 55 31.88 9.25 -50.68
N LYS A 56 31.49 8.15 -50.05
CA LYS A 56 32.04 6.82 -50.30
C LYS A 56 30.89 5.83 -50.22
N PRO A 57 30.68 4.97 -51.23
CA PRO A 57 29.66 3.94 -51.14
C PRO A 57 29.96 3.02 -49.96
N PRO A 58 28.93 2.45 -49.31
CA PRO A 58 29.15 1.45 -48.28
C PRO A 58 30.04 0.33 -48.84
N SER A 59 31.03 -0.11 -48.05
CA SER A 59 31.88 -1.23 -48.44
C SER A 59 31.00 -2.45 -48.70
N LYS A 60 31.31 -3.28 -49.70
CA LYS A 60 30.58 -4.54 -49.94
C LYS A 60 30.60 -5.46 -48.71
N ASP A 61 31.58 -5.27 -47.81
CA ASP A 61 31.76 -6.01 -46.56
C ASP A 61 31.18 -5.29 -45.33
N ALA A 62 30.65 -4.07 -45.49
CA ALA A 62 29.96 -3.37 -44.41
C ALA A 62 28.54 -3.94 -44.27
N SER A 63 28.44 -5.12 -43.66
CA SER A 63 27.16 -5.63 -43.18
C SER A 63 26.60 -4.65 -42.14
N GLU A 64 25.31 -4.35 -42.24
CA GLU A 64 24.59 -3.59 -41.23
C GLU A 64 24.84 -4.27 -39.87
N VAL A 65 25.54 -3.59 -38.96
CA VAL A 65 25.76 -4.09 -37.60
C VAL A 65 24.40 -4.09 -36.92
N LYS A 66 23.67 -5.19 -37.08
CA LYS A 66 22.43 -5.45 -36.38
C LYS A 66 22.81 -5.59 -34.92
N LEU A 67 22.71 -4.51 -34.16
CA LEU A 67 22.61 -4.60 -32.71
C LEU A 67 21.48 -5.60 -32.45
N SER A 68 21.83 -6.74 -31.86
CA SER A 68 20.87 -7.79 -31.53
C SER A 68 19.96 -7.25 -30.43
N SER A 69 18.97 -6.48 -30.85
CA SER A 69 17.83 -6.17 -30.01
C SER A 69 17.05 -7.48 -29.86
N PRO A 70 16.64 -7.84 -28.62
CA PRO A 70 15.80 -9.00 -28.41
C PRO A 70 14.62 -8.95 -29.38
N PRO A 71 14.26 -10.06 -30.04
CA PRO A 71 13.14 -10.09 -30.96
C PRO A 71 11.90 -9.52 -30.27
N ARG A 72 11.26 -8.50 -30.86
CA ARG A 72 9.94 -8.04 -30.41
C ARG A 72 8.99 -9.22 -30.59
N SER A 73 8.73 -9.96 -29.52
CA SER A 73 7.74 -11.03 -29.56
C SER A 73 6.35 -10.39 -29.63
N PRO A 74 5.47 -10.79 -30.57
CA PRO A 74 4.13 -10.22 -30.69
C PRO A 74 3.29 -10.43 -29.43
N THR A 75 3.61 -11.46 -28.64
CA THR A 75 2.97 -11.77 -27.37
C THR A 75 3.22 -10.72 -26.28
N CYS A 76 4.30 -9.95 -26.34
CA CYS A 76 4.59 -8.94 -25.29
C CYS A 76 3.68 -7.71 -25.37
N LEU A 77 2.97 -7.52 -26.50
CA LEU A 77 2.02 -6.44 -26.74
C LEU A 77 0.57 -6.92 -26.74
N ASP A 78 0.31 -8.20 -26.46
CA ASP A 78 -1.05 -8.71 -26.33
C ASP A 78 -1.72 -8.14 -25.08
N ALA A 79 -2.93 -7.60 -25.23
CA ALA A 79 -3.67 -6.93 -24.17
C ALA A 79 -3.86 -7.85 -22.96
N LYS A 80 -4.06 -9.16 -23.21
CA LYS A 80 -4.21 -10.17 -22.16
C LYS A 80 -2.94 -10.33 -21.33
N THR A 81 -1.77 -10.45 -21.98
CA THR A 81 -0.48 -10.58 -21.27
C THR A 81 -0.11 -9.31 -20.50
N ILE A 82 -0.48 -8.13 -21.00
CA ILE A 82 -0.29 -6.86 -20.28
C ILE A 82 -1.17 -6.85 -19.02
N GLN A 83 -2.44 -7.21 -19.16
CA GLN A 83 -3.37 -7.24 -18.04
C GLN A 83 -2.95 -8.24 -16.95
N GLU A 84 -2.55 -9.45 -17.33
CA GLU A 84 -2.04 -10.45 -16.38
C GLU A 84 -0.83 -9.93 -15.57
N LYS A 85 0.09 -9.19 -16.22
CA LYS A 85 1.22 -8.57 -15.52
C LYS A 85 0.78 -7.48 -14.55
N LEU A 86 -0.24 -6.70 -14.90
CA LEU A 86 -0.79 -5.65 -14.04
C LEU A 86 -1.51 -6.25 -12.83
N GLU A 87 -2.35 -7.27 -13.05
CA GLU A 87 -3.05 -8.02 -12.01
C GLU A 87 -2.06 -8.67 -11.04
N LYS A 88 -1.02 -9.34 -11.54
CA LYS A 88 0.03 -9.93 -10.70
C LYS A 88 0.81 -8.88 -9.89
N ALA A 89 1.01 -7.68 -10.43
CA ALA A 89 1.62 -6.58 -9.68
C ALA A 89 0.68 -6.04 -8.59
N GLU A 90 -0.63 -5.99 -8.86
CA GLU A 90 -1.64 -5.61 -7.89
C GLU A 90 -1.79 -6.63 -6.76
N GLU A 91 -1.82 -7.93 -7.08
CA GLU A 91 -1.85 -9.00 -6.10
C GLU A 91 -0.66 -8.92 -5.14
N ARG A 92 0.54 -8.62 -5.65
CA ARG A 92 1.72 -8.40 -4.80
C ARG A 92 1.53 -7.21 -3.86
N ARG A 93 1.00 -6.08 -4.35
CA ARG A 93 0.69 -4.91 -3.49
C ARG A 93 -0.31 -5.28 -2.40
N LYS A 94 -1.41 -5.93 -2.77
CA LYS A 94 -2.45 -6.39 -1.85
C LYS A 94 -1.92 -7.40 -0.82
N SER A 95 -1.07 -8.33 -1.24
CA SER A 95 -0.45 -9.30 -0.33
C SER A 95 0.46 -8.62 0.70
N MET A 96 1.28 -7.66 0.26
CA MET A 96 2.14 -6.90 1.16
C MET A 96 1.31 -6.09 2.16
N GLU A 97 0.26 -5.42 1.68
CA GLU A 97 -0.66 -4.67 2.52
C GLU A 97 -1.35 -5.59 3.55
N ALA A 98 -1.89 -6.73 3.12
CA ALA A 98 -2.50 -7.71 3.99
C ALA A 98 -1.53 -8.23 5.07
N GLU A 99 -0.27 -8.47 4.73
CA GLU A 99 0.75 -8.86 5.70
C GLU A 99 1.02 -7.75 6.73
N THR A 100 1.13 -6.49 6.28
CA THR A 100 1.31 -5.35 7.19
C THR A 100 0.11 -5.17 8.12
N LEU A 101 -1.11 -5.27 7.61
CA LEU A 101 -2.33 -5.21 8.40
C LEU A 101 -2.40 -6.35 9.42
N LYS A 102 -2.00 -7.57 9.04
CA LYS A 102 -1.93 -8.71 9.95
C LYS A 102 -0.93 -8.48 11.08
N LYS A 103 0.24 -7.88 10.81
CA LYS A 103 1.23 -7.52 11.85
C LYS A 103 0.67 -6.46 12.80
N LEU A 104 0.02 -5.42 12.26
CA LEU A 104 -0.62 -4.38 13.05
C LEU A 104 -1.75 -4.93 13.93
N ALA A 105 -2.59 -5.83 13.41
CA ALA A 105 -3.66 -6.45 14.17
C ALA A 105 -3.11 -7.29 15.34
N LYS A 106 -2.06 -8.09 15.10
CA LYS A 106 -1.38 -8.85 16.16
C LYS A 106 -0.78 -7.96 17.24
N GLU A 107 -0.16 -6.85 16.84
CA GLU A 107 0.39 -5.88 17.79
C GLU A 107 -0.70 -5.25 18.67
N ARG A 108 -1.86 -4.92 18.08
CA ARG A 108 -3.02 -4.41 18.83
C ARG A 108 -3.58 -5.44 19.80
N GLU A 109 -3.73 -6.68 19.36
CA GLU A 109 -4.17 -7.78 20.21
C GLU A 109 -3.21 -7.96 21.41
N HIS A 110 -1.90 -7.96 21.15
CA HIS A 110 -0.89 -8.06 22.20
C HIS A 110 -0.95 -6.90 23.19
N GLN A 111 -1.10 -5.66 22.71
CA GLN A 111 -1.28 -4.49 23.59
C GLN A 111 -2.49 -4.64 24.50
N THR A 112 -3.62 -5.12 23.98
CA THR A 112 -4.82 -5.36 24.79
C THR A 112 -4.63 -6.50 25.79
N GLU A 113 -3.95 -7.58 25.41
CA GLU A 113 -3.65 -8.71 26.28
C GLU A 113 -2.76 -8.28 27.46
N VAL A 114 -1.72 -7.49 27.18
CA VAL A 114 -0.82 -6.96 28.22
C VAL A 114 -1.57 -6.10 29.22
N LEU A 115 -2.46 -5.21 28.76
CA LEU A 115 -3.28 -4.38 29.64
C LEU A 115 -4.28 -5.22 30.46
N SER A 116 -4.95 -6.19 29.84
CA SER A 116 -5.86 -7.12 30.54
C SER A 116 -5.11 -7.87 31.64
N LYS A 117 -3.95 -8.43 31.31
CA LYS A 117 -3.13 -9.20 32.26
C LYS A 117 -2.61 -8.35 33.41
N ALA A 118 -2.23 -7.10 33.15
CA ALA A 118 -1.85 -6.17 34.21
C ALA A 118 -3.02 -5.90 35.17
N ALA A 119 -4.22 -5.65 34.63
CA ALA A 119 -5.42 -5.45 35.43
C ALA A 119 -5.83 -6.70 36.22
N GLU A 120 -5.72 -7.90 35.63
CA GLU A 120 -5.98 -9.17 36.31
C GLU A 120 -5.05 -9.40 37.50
N VAL A 121 -3.75 -9.12 37.33
CA VAL A 121 -2.76 -9.26 38.40
C VAL A 121 -3.04 -8.26 39.53
N GLU A 122 -3.37 -7.01 39.19
CA GLU A 122 -3.75 -5.99 40.18
C GLU A 122 -5.01 -6.40 40.96
N ALA A 123 -6.06 -6.86 40.26
CA ALA A 123 -7.28 -7.33 40.87
C ALA A 123 -7.04 -8.56 41.77
N ALA A 124 -6.22 -9.52 41.33
CA ALA A 124 -5.86 -10.68 42.12
C ALA A 124 -5.08 -10.30 43.39
N PHE A 125 -4.15 -9.35 43.29
CA PHE A 125 -3.42 -8.82 44.43
C PHE A 125 -4.35 -8.13 45.43
N ALA A 126 -5.23 -7.24 44.95
CA ALA A 126 -6.20 -6.54 45.79
C ALA A 126 -7.12 -7.51 46.52
N LYS A 127 -7.66 -8.52 45.81
CA LYS A 127 -8.50 -9.56 46.39
C LYS A 127 -7.78 -10.33 47.49
N LYS A 128 -6.55 -10.79 47.23
CA LYS A 128 -5.76 -11.54 48.22
C LYS A 128 -5.47 -10.68 49.45
N ALA A 129 -5.10 -9.41 49.26
CA ALA A 129 -4.85 -8.48 50.36
C ALA A 129 -6.11 -8.25 51.21
N GLN A 130 -7.28 -8.11 50.57
CA GLN A 130 -8.56 -7.94 51.24
C GLN A 130 -8.96 -9.19 52.04
N GLU A 131 -8.79 -10.38 51.46
CA GLU A 131 -9.09 -11.65 52.14
C GLU A 131 -8.19 -11.85 53.37
N GLU A 132 -6.90 -11.57 53.26
CA GLU A 132 -5.97 -11.66 54.39
C GLU A 132 -6.27 -10.63 55.49
N LEU A 133 -6.65 -9.41 55.11
CA LEU A 133 -7.09 -8.40 56.08
C LEU A 133 -8.35 -8.85 56.82
N LYS A 134 -9.34 -9.36 56.09
CA LYS A 134 -10.59 -9.86 56.67
C LYS A 134 -10.34 -11.00 57.66
N LYS A 135 -9.52 -11.98 57.29
CA LYS A 135 -9.12 -13.08 58.19
C LYS A 135 -8.46 -12.56 59.48
N LYS A 136 -7.57 -11.56 59.36
CA LYS A 136 -6.91 -10.95 60.53
C LYS A 136 -7.90 -10.21 61.43
N GLN A 137 -8.88 -9.51 60.86
CA GLN A 137 -9.93 -8.84 61.61
C GLN A 137 -10.81 -9.85 62.34
N GLU A 138 -11.27 -10.91 61.66
CA GLU A 138 -12.07 -11.97 62.27
C GLU A 138 -11.31 -12.68 63.41
N LEU A 139 -10.03 -12.99 63.22
CA LEU A 139 -9.21 -13.60 64.26
C LEU A 139 -9.02 -12.66 65.47
N TYR A 140 -8.82 -11.36 65.22
CA TYR A 140 -8.70 -10.36 66.28
C TYR A 140 -9.99 -10.27 67.10
N GLU A 141 -11.15 -10.23 66.43
CA GLU A 141 -12.46 -10.20 67.07
C GLU A 141 -12.71 -11.46 67.91
N GLN A 142 -12.42 -12.64 67.36
CA GLN A 142 -12.55 -13.91 68.07
C GLN A 142 -11.64 -13.96 69.31
N ASN A 143 -10.39 -13.52 69.19
CA ASN A 143 -9.45 -13.46 70.32
C ASN A 143 -9.93 -12.48 71.40
N GLN A 144 -10.44 -11.31 71.00
CA GLN A 144 -10.98 -10.34 71.95
C GLN A 144 -12.22 -10.89 72.67
N GLN A 145 -13.12 -11.56 71.94
CA GLN A 145 -14.30 -12.19 72.49
C GLN A 145 -13.93 -13.33 73.45
N ALA A 146 -12.97 -14.18 73.09
CA ALA A 146 -12.49 -15.27 73.94
C ALA A 146 -11.89 -14.74 75.25
N GLN A 147 -11.06 -13.68 75.19
CA GLN A 147 -10.52 -13.04 76.40
C GLN A 147 -11.63 -12.45 77.29
N ARG A 148 -12.62 -11.78 76.68
CA ARG A 148 -13.76 -11.23 77.40
C ARG A 148 -14.56 -12.34 78.08
N GLN A 149 -14.84 -13.43 77.35
CA GLN A 149 -15.60 -14.56 77.85
C GLN A 149 -14.87 -15.27 79.00
N ALA A 150 -13.56 -15.51 78.87
CA ALA A 150 -12.75 -16.10 79.92
C ALA A 150 -12.69 -15.22 81.19
N LYS A 151 -12.80 -13.89 81.06
CA LYS A 151 -12.92 -12.99 82.22
C LYS A 151 -14.31 -13.10 82.85
N ILE A 152 -15.36 -13.12 82.05
CA ILE A 152 -16.75 -13.27 82.52
C ILE A 152 -16.94 -14.60 83.26
N GLU A 153 -16.40 -15.69 82.71
CA GLU A 153 -16.51 -17.03 83.29
C GLU A 153 -15.82 -17.12 84.65
N ARG A 154 -14.59 -16.61 84.78
CA ARG A 154 -13.90 -16.51 86.08
C ARG A 154 -14.71 -15.72 87.11
N LEU A 155 -15.33 -14.61 86.70
CA LEU A 155 -16.18 -13.82 87.60
C LEU A 155 -17.43 -14.60 88.04
N LYS A 156 -18.08 -15.33 87.11
CA LYS A 156 -19.23 -16.20 87.42
C LYS A 156 -18.86 -17.34 88.36
N GLU A 157 -17.69 -17.95 88.20
CA GLU A 157 -17.19 -18.98 89.13
C GLU A 157 -16.97 -18.42 90.53
N MET A 158 -16.36 -17.23 90.64
CA MET A 158 -16.19 -16.53 91.92
C MET A 158 -17.54 -16.21 92.58
N GLU A 159 -18.54 -15.81 91.81
CA GLU A 159 -19.89 -15.54 92.31
C GLU A 159 -20.57 -16.80 92.84
N LYS A 160 -20.54 -17.91 92.08
CA LYS A 160 -21.05 -19.22 92.51
C LYS A 160 -20.39 -19.69 93.80
N HIS A 161 -19.07 -19.55 93.89
CA HIS A 161 -18.34 -19.93 95.10
C HIS A 161 -18.75 -19.07 96.30
N ALA A 162 -18.91 -17.75 96.11
CA ALA A 162 -19.37 -16.86 97.16
C ALA A 162 -20.79 -17.22 97.65
N GLU A 163 -21.69 -17.61 96.75
CA GLU A 163 -23.02 -18.10 97.10
C GLU A 163 -22.98 -19.39 97.90
N GLU A 164 -22.14 -20.34 97.50
CA GLU A 164 -21.94 -21.60 98.22
C GLU A 164 -21.42 -21.35 99.64
N VAL A 165 -20.43 -20.47 99.81
CA VAL A 165 -19.93 -20.08 101.14
C VAL A 165 -21.03 -19.47 102.00
N ARG A 166 -21.89 -18.59 101.42
CA ARG A 166 -23.03 -18.02 102.14
C ARG A 166 -24.05 -19.09 102.56
N ARG A 167 -24.31 -20.08 101.70
CA ARG A 167 -25.21 -21.21 102.00
C ARG A 167 -24.65 -22.07 103.13
N ASN A 168 -23.40 -22.51 103.02
CA ASN A 168 -22.73 -23.33 104.04
C ASN A 168 -22.70 -22.62 105.41
N LYS A 169 -22.47 -21.30 105.43
CA LYS A 169 -22.53 -20.50 106.67
C LYS A 169 -23.92 -20.52 107.31
N LYS A 170 -24.98 -20.41 106.51
CA LYS A 170 -26.37 -20.47 107.01
C LYS A 170 -26.68 -21.85 107.57
N GLU A 171 -26.32 -22.91 106.85
CA GLU A 171 -26.52 -24.30 107.28
C GLU A 171 -25.82 -24.58 108.62
N PHE A 172 -24.55 -24.18 108.74
CA PHE A 172 -23.78 -24.31 109.99
C PHE A 172 -24.46 -23.60 111.18
N ALA A 173 -24.98 -22.38 110.96
CA ALA A 173 -25.66 -21.61 112.00
C ALA A 173 -27.02 -22.19 112.42
N THR A 174 -27.65 -23.03 111.60
CA THR A 174 -28.92 -23.70 111.91
C THR A 174 -28.75 -25.11 112.48
N SER A 175 -27.56 -25.70 112.36
CA SER A 175 -27.27 -27.08 112.79
C SER A 175 -26.57 -27.20 114.15
N GLY A 176 -26.23 -26.08 114.79
CA GLY A 176 -25.65 -26.02 116.14
C GLY A 176 -26.60 -25.35 117.12
#